data_AF-A0A3M1IPP8-F1
#
_entry.id   AF-A0A3M1IPP8-F1
#
_cell.length_a   1.000
_cell.length_b   1.000
_cell.length_c   1.000
_cell.angle_alpha   90.00
_cell.angle_beta   90.00
_cell.angle_gamma   90.00
#
_symmetry.space_group_name_H-M   'P 1'
#
loop_
_entity.id
_entity.type
_entity.pdbx_description
1 polymer ?
#
loop_
_entity_poly.entity_id
_entity_poly.type
_entity_poly.pdbx_seq_one_letter_code
_entity_poly.pdbx_strand_id
1 'polypeptide(L)'
;MAKKSALSQVRNFRVSAFILRNLGFILFLGFLAILYIGNAHLAERNVRRIQELQREIREQRWYFMSLQSENMYNSLRSEVVDRVRDDGLRLHRGEPIKIVYRDEE
;
A
#
# COMPACT_ATOMS: atom_id res chain seq x y z
N MET A 1 -34.12 55.65 -11.52
CA MET A 1 -33.67 54.42 -10.80
C MET A 1 -34.64 53.22 -10.89
N ALA A 2 -35.92 53.37 -11.28
CA ALA A 2 -36.93 52.29 -11.21
C ALA A 2 -36.86 51.18 -12.29
N LYS A 3 -36.20 51.39 -13.44
CA LYS A 3 -36.21 50.42 -14.56
C LYS A 3 -35.35 49.15 -14.34
N LYS A 4 -34.42 49.14 -13.38
CA LYS A 4 -33.54 47.97 -13.14
C LYS A 4 -34.25 46.81 -12.39
N SER A 5 -35.34 47.10 -11.67
CA SER A 5 -36.11 46.10 -10.90
C SER A 5 -37.03 45.24 -11.78
N ALA A 6 -37.68 45.83 -12.79
CA ALA A 6 -38.55 45.09 -13.70
C ALA A 6 -37.79 44.09 -14.58
N LEU A 7 -36.58 44.44 -15.01
CA LEU A 7 -35.70 43.55 -15.81
C LEU A 7 -35.19 42.35 -15.00
N SER A 8 -34.87 42.54 -13.70
CA SER A 8 -34.49 41.40 -12.85
C SER A 8 -35.67 40.49 -12.55
N GLN A 9 -36.87 41.05 -12.39
CA GLN A 9 -38.09 40.27 -12.14
C GLN A 9 -38.49 39.38 -13.33
N VAL A 10 -38.41 39.90 -14.57
CA VAL A 10 -38.65 39.11 -15.80
C VAL A 10 -37.58 38.02 -15.99
N ARG A 11 -36.31 38.33 -15.69
CA ARG A 11 -35.22 37.34 -15.72
C ARG A 11 -35.46 36.22 -14.71
N ASN A 12 -35.85 36.56 -13.48
CA ASN A 12 -36.11 35.59 -12.41
C ASN A 12 -37.32 34.70 -12.73
N PHE A 13 -38.36 35.23 -13.38
CA PHE A 13 -39.53 34.46 -13.81
C PHE A 13 -39.18 33.43 -14.90
N ARG A 14 -38.31 33.78 -15.86
CA ARG A 14 -37.83 32.82 -16.87
C ARG A 14 -36.96 31.72 -16.25
N VAL A 15 -36.13 32.06 -15.26
CA VAL A 15 -35.30 31.10 -14.53
C VAL A 15 -36.15 30.19 -13.66
N SER A 16 -37.14 30.70 -12.92
CA SER A 16 -38.03 29.87 -12.11
C SER A 16 -38.86 28.92 -12.97
N ALA A 17 -39.43 29.39 -14.08
CA ALA A 17 -40.15 28.54 -15.02
C ALA A 17 -39.26 27.43 -15.63
N PHE A 18 -37.99 27.74 -15.91
CA PHE A 18 -37.02 26.76 -16.40
C PHE A 18 -36.63 25.73 -15.33
N ILE A 19 -36.47 26.16 -14.07
CA ILE A 19 -36.17 25.27 -12.93
C ILE A 19 -37.34 24.35 -12.65
N LEU A 20 -38.59 24.84 -12.64
CA LEU A 20 -39.77 24.00 -12.43
C LEU A 20 -39.92 22.94 -13.53
N ARG A 21 -39.60 23.27 -14.78
CA ARG A 21 -39.65 22.32 -15.90
C ARG A 21 -38.54 21.26 -15.85
N ASN A 22 -37.40 21.56 -15.24
CA ASN A 22 -36.23 20.67 -15.17
C ASN A 22 -35.93 20.17 -13.74
N LEU A 23 -36.91 20.28 -12.83
CA LEU A 23 -36.73 20.00 -11.41
C LEU A 23 -36.23 18.59 -11.14
N GLY A 24 -36.76 17.60 -11.86
CA GLY A 24 -36.32 16.20 -11.75
C GLY A 24 -34.84 16.00 -12.11
N PHE A 25 -34.33 16.73 -13.10
CA PHE A 25 -32.93 16.64 -13.52
C PHE A 25 -31.98 17.30 -12.49
N ILE A 26 -32.39 18.43 -11.91
CA ILE A 26 -31.62 19.10 -10.86
C ILE A 26 -31.55 18.24 -9.59
N LEU A 27 -32.66 17.60 -9.21
CA LEU A 27 -32.68 16.64 -8.11
C LEU A 27 -31.77 15.43 -8.37
N PHE A 28 -31.76 14.92 -9.60
CA PHE A 28 -30.85 13.84 -10.00
C PHE A 28 -29.38 14.26 -9.87
N LEU A 29 -29.01 15.46 -10.32
CA LEU A 29 -27.66 15.99 -10.15
C LEU A 29 -27.32 16.21 -8.67
N GLY A 30 -28.26 16.71 -7.87
CA GLY A 30 -28.09 16.86 -6.42
C GLY A 30 -27.85 15.51 -5.74
N PHE A 31 -28.61 14.48 -6.09
CA PHE A 31 -28.40 13.11 -5.61
C PHE A 31 -27.00 12.59 -5.99
N LEU A 32 -26.59 12.79 -7.25
CA LEU A 32 -25.28 12.37 -7.72
C LEU A 32 -24.14 13.12 -7.01
N ALA A 33 -24.33 14.40 -6.70
CA ALA A 33 -23.39 15.20 -5.93
C ALA A 33 -23.22 14.68 -4.50
N ILE A 34 -24.31 14.31 -3.83
CA ILE A 34 -24.25 13.70 -2.49
C ILE A 34 -23.50 12.36 -2.53
N LEU A 35 -23.82 11.52 -3.51
CA LEU A 35 -23.16 10.24 -3.72
C LEU A 35 -21.65 10.43 -3.98
N TYR A 36 -21.31 11.43 -4.80
CA TYR A 36 -19.91 11.79 -5.07
C TYR A 36 -19.16 12.24 -3.82
N ILE A 37 -19.74 13.14 -3.01
CA ILE A 37 -19.12 13.60 -1.77
C ILE A 37 -18.91 12.43 -0.80
N GLY A 38 -19.90 11.53 -0.69
CA GLY A 38 -19.78 10.32 0.12
C GLY A 38 -18.64 9.41 -0.34
N ASN A 39 -18.53 9.16 -1.65
CA ASN A 39 -17.46 8.36 -2.21
C ASN A 39 -16.09 9.01 -2.06
N ALA A 40 -15.98 10.32 -2.25
CA ALA A 40 -14.73 11.05 -2.08
C ALA A 40 -14.20 10.92 -0.63
N HIS A 41 -15.08 11.04 0.36
CA HIS A 41 -14.70 10.90 1.78
C HIS A 41 -14.28 9.46 2.12
N LEU A 42 -14.95 8.46 1.55
CA LEU A 42 -14.56 7.06 1.73
C LEU A 42 -13.20 6.76 1.09
N ALA A 43 -12.95 7.28 -0.12
CA ALA A 43 -11.67 7.14 -0.79
C ALA A 43 -10.54 7.78 0.02
N GLU A 44 -10.74 8.97 0.57
CA GLU A 44 -9.74 9.65 1.40
C GLU A 44 -9.39 8.86 2.67
N ARG A 45 -10.39 8.28 3.34
CA ARG A 45 -10.17 7.41 4.50
C ARG A 45 -9.40 6.15 4.13
N ASN A 46 -9.73 5.53 2.99
CA ASN A 46 -9.05 4.32 2.53
C ASN A 46 -7.58 4.61 2.17
N VAL A 47 -7.30 5.73 1.51
CA VAL A 47 -5.93 6.15 1.18
C VAL A 47 -5.09 6.31 2.43
N ARG A 48 -5.62 6.96 3.48
CA ARG A 48 -4.91 7.09 4.76
C ARG A 48 -4.61 5.72 5.40
N ARG A 49 -5.60 4.83 5.44
CA ARG A 49 -5.41 3.46 5.95
C ARG A 49 -4.35 2.69 5.16
N ILE A 50 -4.33 2.83 3.84
CA ILE A 50 -3.30 2.19 3.00
C ILE A 50 -1.91 2.70 3.37
N GLN A 51 -1.74 4.00 3.61
CA GLN A 51 -0.45 4.57 3.99
C GLN A 51 0.04 4.05 5.36
N GLU A 52 -0.86 3.92 6.33
CA GLU A 52 -0.57 3.33 7.64
C GLU A 52 -0.14 1.86 7.51
N LEU A 53 -0.94 1.05 6.82
CA LEU A 53 -0.63 -0.36 6.58
C LEU A 53 0.69 -0.56 5.82
N GLN A 54 0.98 0.28 4.84
CA GLN A 54 2.26 0.24 4.12
C GLN A 54 3.45 0.54 5.03
N ARG A 55 3.28 1.41 6.03
CA ARG A 55 4.32 1.71 7.01
C ARG A 55 4.57 0.49 7.90
N GLU A 56 3.51 -0.13 8.41
CA GLU A 56 3.62 -1.35 9.24
C GLU A 56 4.31 -2.49 8.48
N ILE A 57 3.91 -2.73 7.22
CA ILE A 57 4.53 -3.76 6.38
C ILE A 57 6.03 -3.46 6.15
N ARG A 58 6.40 -2.19 5.95
CA ARG A 58 7.81 -1.81 5.83
C ARG A 58 8.55 -2.12 7.12
N GLU A 59 8.05 -1.67 8.27
CA GLU A 59 8.67 -1.92 9.57
C GLU A 59 8.86 -3.42 9.82
N GLN A 60 7.84 -4.24 9.57
CA GLN A 60 7.96 -5.70 9.69
C GLN A 60 9.01 -6.29 8.73
N ARG A 61 9.07 -5.81 7.49
CA ARG A 61 10.09 -6.24 6.52
C ARG A 61 11.49 -5.89 7.00
N TRP A 62 11.69 -4.72 7.61
CA TRP A 62 12.97 -4.33 8.20
C TRP A 62 13.39 -5.29 9.31
N TYR A 63 12.48 -5.63 10.24
CA TYR A 63 12.76 -6.63 11.29
C TYR A 63 13.14 -7.99 10.70
N PHE A 64 12.41 -8.47 9.71
CA PHE A 64 12.70 -9.75 9.06
C PHE A 64 14.08 -9.74 8.38
N MET A 65 14.41 -8.69 7.64
CA MET A 65 15.72 -8.55 6.99
C MET A 65 16.87 -8.50 8.01
N SER A 66 16.69 -7.81 9.14
CA SER A 66 17.67 -7.77 10.21
C SER A 66 17.91 -9.14 10.83
N LEU A 67 16.84 -9.87 11.16
CA LEU A 67 16.93 -11.22 11.71
C LEU A 67 17.56 -12.20 10.72
N GLN A 68 17.21 -12.09 9.45
CA GLN A 68 17.82 -12.89 8.40
C GLN A 68 19.32 -12.59 8.26
N SER A 69 19.72 -11.32 8.33
CA SER A 69 21.13 -10.92 8.29
C SER A 69 21.90 -11.46 9.49
N GLU A 70 21.31 -11.41 10.69
CA GLU A 70 21.90 -11.98 11.90
C GLU A 70 22.03 -13.50 11.80
N ASN A 71 21.00 -14.19 11.30
CA ASN A 71 21.05 -15.62 11.08
C ASN A 71 22.09 -16.01 10.02
N MET A 72 22.22 -15.22 8.96
CA MET A 72 23.24 -15.41 7.93
C MET A 72 24.65 -15.22 8.50
N TYR A 73 24.85 -14.19 9.33
CA TYR A 73 26.10 -13.96 10.05
C TYR A 73 26.45 -15.15 10.96
N ASN A 74 25.48 -15.63 11.74
CA ASN A 74 25.66 -16.81 12.60
C ASN A 74 25.90 -18.10 11.80
N SER A 75 25.41 -18.16 10.56
CA SER A 75 25.58 -19.30 9.64
C SER A 75 26.83 -19.19 8.78
N LEU A 76 27.62 -18.11 8.89
CA LEU A 76 28.87 -17.98 8.14
C LEU A 76 29.84 -19.08 8.58
N ARG A 77 30.41 -19.76 7.59
CA ARG A 77 31.34 -20.88 7.81
C ARG A 77 32.57 -20.49 8.64
N SER A 78 33.02 -19.23 8.56
CA SER A 78 34.12 -18.71 9.38
C SER A 78 33.73 -18.58 10.86
N GLU A 79 32.55 -18.00 11.14
CA GLU A 79 32.06 -17.78 12.51
C GLU A 79 31.75 -19.10 13.22
N VAL A 80 31.14 -20.03 12.50
CA VAL A 80 30.87 -21.39 12.99
C VAL A 80 32.17 -22.09 13.34
N VAL A 81 33.21 -21.95 12.51
CA VAL A 81 34.50 -22.57 12.75
C VAL A 81 35.19 -21.97 13.97
N ASP A 82 35.18 -20.65 14.12
CA ASP A 82 35.77 -20.03 15.30
C ASP A 82 34.99 -20.37 16.57
N ARG A 83 33.66 -20.52 16.51
CA ARG A 83 32.85 -20.97 17.66
C ARG A 83 33.09 -22.44 18.03
N VAL A 84 33.32 -23.32 17.05
CA VAL A 84 33.51 -24.77 17.27
C VAL A 84 35.00 -25.14 17.43
N ARG A 85 35.92 -24.16 17.34
CA ARG A 85 37.36 -24.36 17.58
C ARG A 85 37.67 -24.74 19.03
N ASP A 86 36.91 -24.19 19.97
CA ASP A 86 37.05 -24.51 21.40
C ASP A 86 36.61 -25.95 21.70
N ASP A 87 35.69 -26.50 20.90
CA ASP A 87 35.29 -27.92 20.93
C ASP A 87 36.28 -28.84 20.19
N GLY A 88 37.41 -28.31 19.71
CA GLY A 88 38.49 -29.08 19.08
C GLY A 88 38.26 -29.45 17.62
N LEU A 89 37.16 -28.99 17.01
CA LEU A 89 36.83 -29.28 15.61
C LEU A 89 37.57 -28.34 14.66
N ARG A 90 38.10 -28.89 13.56
CA ARG A 90 38.93 -28.16 12.57
C ARG A 90 38.31 -28.25 11.17
N LEU A 91 38.36 -27.14 10.43
CA LEU A 91 38.00 -27.11 9.01
C LEU A 91 38.84 -28.09 8.21
N HIS A 92 38.19 -29.05 7.54
CA HIS A 92 38.80 -29.85 6.50
C HIS A 92 39.04 -28.96 5.28
N ARG A 93 40.31 -28.72 4.92
CA ARG A 93 40.74 -27.81 3.84
C ARG A 93 41.15 -28.57 2.55
N GLY A 94 40.93 -29.88 2.52
CA GLY A 94 41.26 -30.75 1.38
C GLY A 94 40.14 -30.78 0.34
N GLU A 95 40.51 -31.07 -0.90
CA GLU A 95 39.56 -31.31 -1.99
C GLU A 95 38.52 -32.38 -1.60
N PRO A 96 37.25 -32.22 -2.00
CA PRO A 96 36.21 -33.20 -1.71
C PRO A 96 36.59 -34.56 -2.31
N ILE A 97 36.66 -35.57 -1.47
CA ILE A 97 37.04 -36.92 -1.87
C ILE A 97 35.89 -37.51 -2.68
N LYS A 98 36.09 -37.73 -3.98
CA LYS A 98 35.13 -38.45 -4.81
C LYS A 98 35.15 -39.91 -4.37
N ILE A 99 34.08 -40.32 -3.68
CA ILE A 99 33.87 -41.72 -3.33
C ILE A 99 33.53 -42.44 -4.63
N VAL A 100 34.47 -43.18 -5.19
CA VAL A 100 34.22 -44.04 -6.35
C VAL A 100 33.85 -45.41 -5.79
N TYR A 101 32.58 -45.79 -5.92
CA TYR A 101 32.17 -47.16 -5.64
C TYR A 101 32.73 -48.03 -6.76
N ARG A 102 33.65 -48.93 -6.42
CA ARG A 102 34.04 -50.02 -7.32
C ARG A 102 33.03 -51.12 -7.05
N ASP A 103 32.10 -51.30 -7.98
CA ASP A 103 31.37 -52.55 -8.09
C ASP A 103 32.44 -53.63 -8.36
N GLU A 104 32.70 -54.47 -7.35
CA GLU A 104 33.45 -55.69 -7.55
C GLU A 104 32.51 -56.71 -8.21
N GLU A 105 32.92 -57.25 -9.35
CA GLU A 105 32.21 -58.31 -10.09
C GLU A 105 31.99 -59.57 -9.25
#